data_AF-A0A920QMB9-F1
#
_entry.id   AF-A0A920QMB9-F1
#
_cell.length_a   1.000
_cell.length_b   1.000
_cell.length_c   1.000
_cell.angle_alpha   90.00
_cell.angle_beta   90.00
_cell.angle_gamma   90.00
#
_symmetry.space_group_name_H-M   'P 1'
#
loop_
_entity.id
_entity.type
_entity.pdbx_description
1 polymer ?
#
loop_
_entity_poly.entity_id
_entity_poly.type
_entity_poly.pdbx_seq_one_letter_code
_entity_poly.pdbx_strand_id
1 'polypeptide(L)' 'MANILINVTNGPEYKTKASIAFILVKIDINYDHSVAIFFAGYPVRSY' A
#
# COMPACT_ATOMS: atom_id res chain seq x y z
N MET A 1 -13.40 11.36 -8.32
CA MET A 1 -13.03 9.93 -8.22
C MET A 1 -11.79 9.68 -9.05
N ALA A 2 -10.72 9.20 -8.43
CA ALA A 2 -9.46 8.86 -9.11
C ALA A 2 -9.15 7.37 -8.95
N ASN A 3 -8.36 6.82 -9.89
CA ASN A 3 -7.81 5.47 -9.80
C ASN A 3 -6.38 5.56 -9.28
N ILE A 4 -6.12 4.99 -8.11
CA ILE A 4 -4.85 5.07 -7.40
C ILE A 4 -4.22 3.69 -7.34
N LEU A 5 -2.98 3.59 -7.82
CA LEU A 5 -2.15 2.38 -7.68
C LEU A 5 -1.07 2.63 -6.62
N ILE A 6 -1.10 1.84 -5.55
CA ILE A 6 -0.10 1.90 -4.49
C ILE A 6 0.86 0.73 -4.66
N ASN A 7 2.11 1.03 -5.04
CA ASN A 7 3.17 0.04 -5.14
C ASN A 7 3.93 -0.07 -3.80
N VAL A 8 3.75 -1.19 -3.12
CA VAL A 8 4.46 -1.50 -1.87
C VAL A 8 5.69 -2.31 -2.23
N THR A 9 6.87 -1.72 -2.01
CA THR A 9 8.16 -2.33 -2.40
C THR A 9 8.97 -2.89 -1.24
N ASN A 10 8.58 -2.56 0.00
CA ASN A 10 9.31 -2.93 1.21
C ASN A 10 8.45 -3.83 2.08
N GLY A 11 9.06 -4.86 2.67
CA GLY A 11 8.39 -5.80 3.53
C GLY A 11 8.37 -5.36 5.00
N PRO A 12 7.97 -6.27 5.91
CA PRO A 12 7.86 -6.01 7.34
C PRO A 12 9.19 -5.67 8.01
N GLU A 13 10.33 -5.95 7.38
CA GLU A 13 11.65 -5.49 7.82
C GLU A 13 11.78 -3.96 7.83
N TYR A 14 11.01 -3.26 6.99
CA TYR A 14 10.92 -1.80 6.97
C TYR A 14 9.51 -1.33 7.37
N LYS A 15 9.09 -1.70 8.59
CA LYS A 15 7.74 -1.48 9.17
C LYS A 15 7.13 -0.12 8.84
N THR A 16 7.85 0.98 9.08
CA THR A 16 7.32 2.32 8.83
C THR A 16 6.90 2.53 7.37
N LYS A 17 7.73 2.08 6.42
CA LYS A 17 7.45 2.24 4.99
C LYS A 17 6.29 1.35 4.55
N ALA A 18 6.21 0.12 5.06
CA ALA A 18 5.09 -0.78 4.79
C ALA A 18 3.78 -0.23 5.38
N SER A 19 3.79 0.25 6.63
CA SER A 19 2.60 0.77 7.32
C SER A 19 2.01 2.03 6.67
N ILE A 20 2.85 2.92 6.13
CA ILE A 20 2.37 4.14 5.44
C ILE A 20 1.50 3.78 4.23
N ALA A 21 1.82 2.72 3.50
CA ALA A 21 1.01 2.29 2.36
C ALA A 21 -0.43 1.94 2.78
N PHE A 22 -0.60 1.23 3.90
CA PHE A 22 -1.93 0.87 4.41
C PHE A 22 -2.70 2.08 4.96
N ILE A 23 -2.00 3.07 5.53
CA ILE A 23 -2.62 4.33 5.97
C ILE A 23 -3.15 5.11 4.77
N LEU A 24 -2.38 5.21 3.69
CA LEU A 24 -2.78 5.88 2.45
C LEU A 24 -4.02 5.20 1.83
N VAL A 25 -4.02 3.87 1.72
CA VAL A 25 -5.18 3.10 1.25
C VAL A 25 -6.45 3.47 2.03
N LYS A 26 -6.37 3.52 3.36
CA LYS A 26 -7.52 3.84 4.20
C LYS A 26 -8.03 5.26 3.97
N ILE A 27 -7.11 6.22 3.80
CA ILE A 27 -7.46 7.60 3.52
C ILE A 27 -8.17 7.70 2.17
N ASP A 28 -7.60 7.12 1.12
CA ASP A 28 -8.14 7.22 -0.24
C ASP A 28 -9.50 6.54 -0.40
N ILE A 29 -9.74 5.41 0.29
CA ILE A 29 -11.07 4.78 0.36
C ILE A 29 -12.09 5.73 1.00
N ASN A 30 -11.72 6.46 2.06
CA ASN A 30 -12.63 7.42 2.71
C ASN A 30 -12.94 8.63 1.82
N TYR A 31 -12.10 8.94 0.83
CA TYR A 31 -12.31 9.98 -0.18
C TYR A 31 -12.98 9.46 -1.46
N ASP A 32 -13.53 8.24 -1.43
CA ASP A 32 -14.26 7.62 -2.54
C ASP A 32 -13.38 7.51 -3.81
N HIS A 33 -12.11 7.15 -3.62
CA HIS A 33 -11.18 6.79 -4.69
C HIS A 33 -11.14 5.27 -4.89
N SER A 34 -10.90 4.85 -6.14
CA SER A 34 -10.66 3.45 -6.46
C SER A 34 -9.19 3.14 -6.24
N VAL A 35 -8.88 2.23 -5.32
CA VAL A 35 -7.49 1.94 -4.91
C VAL A 35 -7.13 0.49 -5.24
N ALA A 36 -5.98 0.31 -5.89
CA ALA A 36 -5.36 -0.99 -6.10
C ALA A 36 -4.00 -1.04 -5.40
N ILE A 37 -3.69 -2.15 -4.72
CA ILE A 37 -2.40 -2.37 -4.07
C ILE A 37 -1.63 -3.40 -4.87
N PHE A 38 -0.39 -3.06 -5.22
CA PHE A 38 0.56 -3.95 -5.85
C PHE A 38 1.74 -4.18 -4.92
N PHE A 39 1.97 -5.44 -4.54
CA PHE A 39 3.14 -5.82 -3.75
C PHE A 39 4.26 -6.28 -4.68
N ALA A 40 5.36 -5.55 -4.70
CA ALA A 40 6.52 -5.83 -5.55
C ALA A 40 7.77 -6.03 -4.69
N GLY A 41 8.60 -7.05 -4.97
CA GLY A 41 9.88 -7.24 -4.26
C GLY A 41 9.75 -7.87 -2.86
N TYR A 42 10.47 -7.33 -1.87
CA TYR A 42 10.52 -7.85 -0.49
C TYR A 42 9.19 -8.02 0.28
N PRO A 43 8.12 -7.23 0.07
CA PRO A 43 6.84 -7.46 0.75
C PRO A 43 6.19 -8.80 0.40
N VAL A 44 6.62 -9.44 -0.69
CA VAL A 44 6.21 -10.81 -1.06
C VAL A 44 6.85 -11.86 -0.13
N ARG A 45 7.89 -11.54 0.64
CA ARG A 45 8.46 -12.42 1.68
C ARG A 45 7.67 -12.43 2.99
N SER A 46 6.50 -11.78 3.04
CA SER A 46 5.59 -11.83 4.19
C SER A 46 4.88 -13.20 4.24
N TYR A 47 5.64 -14.24 4.55
CA TYR A 47 5.16 -15.56 4.98
C TYR A 47 5.75 -15.86 6.35
#